data_AF-Q97HY5-F1
#
_entry.id   AF-Q97HY5-F1
#
_cell.length_a   1.000
_cell.length_b   1.000
_cell.length_c   1.000
_cell.angle_alpha   90.00
_cell.angle_beta   90.00
_cell.angle_gamma   90.00
#
_symmetry.space_group_name_H-M   'P 1'
#
loop_
_entity.id
_entity.type
_entity.pdbx_description
1 polymer ?
#
loop_
_entity_poly.entity_id
_entity_poly.type
_entity_poly.pdbx_seq_one_letter_code
_entity_poly.pdbx_strand_id
1 'polypeptide(L)'
;MKEYKFVNETSIQKGIDFSLITLGLIVLLYGFTQSVPFCSIFTLLGGTIGYKLHLSKSYKLYKVIKHNLYDLVKNNNFYTIEEDKVIYRPTIFYDFNDSFITIKIRLDGSKFRDKYTKLEKLLEDLFVLECVSKEEQRGYIIYKLDRTNTKRLDASSINMLSMDYIAINNKLKWNFRKCPHALISGVTGKGKTYFLAYLIKSFLLINATIKIVDPKMSDLSYLEKIFGNNVVSAPNKIAQILRKTVEEMNNRYMEFKELKNYGFGKDYKDYGYLPIVIIFDEVAAFMASTDKKISKEVNGYLSEIILKGRQAGVFMILTTQRPDADVIPTDIRDQLGLRIALGEMSKVAYTMIFGSEFNDLELNSSTVGTGFIYMNGTTSKPVKFESPYFSADYNFVKDVSFRLH
;
A
#
# COMPACT_ATOMS: atom_id res chain seq x y z
N MET A 1 7.29 29.12 35.61
CA MET A 1 6.67 27.81 35.27
C MET A 1 7.77 26.75 35.28
N LYS A 2 7.71 25.75 36.16
CA LYS A 2 8.69 24.65 36.18
C LYS A 2 8.41 23.72 34.98
N GLU A 3 9.39 23.56 34.09
CA GLU A 3 9.37 22.53 33.03
C GLU A 3 9.48 21.14 33.68
N TYR A 4 8.37 20.44 33.79
CA TYR A 4 8.36 19.05 34.23
C TYR A 4 8.78 18.13 33.07
N LYS A 5 9.76 17.24 33.27
CA LYS A 5 10.21 16.26 32.26
C LYS A 5 9.29 15.05 32.25
N PHE A 6 8.32 14.96 31.34
CA PHE A 6 7.32 13.88 31.26
C PHE A 6 7.76 12.62 30.50
N VAL A 7 8.94 12.62 29.87
CA VAL A 7 9.39 11.53 28.98
C VAL A 7 10.80 11.07 29.39
N ASN A 8 10.96 9.76 29.61
CA ASN A 8 12.22 9.14 30.07
C ASN A 8 13.26 9.01 28.94
N GLU A 9 14.53 9.19 29.30
CA GLU A 9 15.70 9.08 28.42
C GLU A 9 16.17 7.63 28.26
N THR A 10 16.58 7.21 27.06
CA THR A 10 17.06 5.84 26.80
C THR A 10 18.57 5.71 27.10
N SER A 11 19.02 4.46 27.33
CA SER A 11 20.41 4.09 27.68
C SER A 11 21.49 4.57 26.68
N ILE A 12 21.09 4.89 25.45
CA ILE A 12 21.95 5.46 24.41
C ILE A 12 22.51 6.84 24.82
N GLN A 13 21.73 7.67 25.53
CA GLN A 13 22.17 8.99 26.03
C GLN A 13 23.32 8.89 27.05
N LYS A 14 23.26 7.93 27.97
CA LYS A 14 24.34 7.72 28.96
C LYS A 14 25.63 7.25 28.30
N GLY A 15 25.54 6.45 27.24
CA GLY A 15 26.70 5.96 26.50
C GLY A 15 27.40 7.05 25.69
N ILE A 16 26.64 7.95 25.06
CA ILE A 16 27.19 9.00 24.20
C ILE A 16 27.98 10.04 25.00
N ASP A 17 27.42 10.55 26.11
CA ASP A 17 28.12 11.53 26.96
C ASP A 17 29.40 10.96 27.56
N PHE A 18 29.38 9.68 27.97
CA PHE A 18 30.56 9.01 28.53
C PHE A 18 31.64 8.73 27.47
N SER A 19 31.24 8.37 26.24
CA SER A 19 32.17 8.13 25.13
C SER A 19 32.87 9.40 24.64
N LEU A 20 32.21 10.56 24.67
CA LEU A 20 32.78 11.84 24.27
C LEU A 20 33.81 12.37 25.27
N ILE A 21 33.55 12.19 26.57
CA ILE A 21 34.48 12.57 27.63
C ILE A 21 35.75 11.70 27.56
N THR A 22 35.59 10.39 27.33
CA THR A 22 36.72 9.46 27.22
C THR A 22 37.55 9.69 25.95
N LEU A 23 36.91 9.94 24.81
CA LEU A 23 37.63 10.27 23.56
C LEU A 23 38.40 11.60 23.68
N GLY A 24 37.82 12.61 24.34
CA GLY A 24 38.47 13.90 24.61
C GLY A 24 39.70 13.76 25.51
N LEU A 25 39.64 12.90 26.53
CA LEU A 25 40.77 12.59 27.40
C LEU A 25 41.89 11.85 26.67
N ILE A 26 41.56 10.90 25.78
CA ILE A 26 42.55 10.14 25.01
C ILE A 26 43.30 11.04 24.01
N VAL A 27 42.61 11.98 23.36
CA VAL A 27 43.25 12.94 22.43
C VAL A 27 44.18 13.90 23.16
N LEU A 28 43.80 14.36 24.36
CA LEU A 28 44.66 15.17 25.22
C LEU A 28 45.92 14.41 25.65
N LEU A 29 45.81 13.13 26.00
CA LEU A 29 46.94 12.29 26.41
C LEU A 29 47.88 11.95 25.24
N TYR A 30 47.35 11.70 24.04
CA TYR A 30 48.17 11.38 22.86
C TYR A 30 48.87 12.60 22.24
N GLY A 31 48.26 13.80 22.33
CA GLY A 31 48.87 15.04 21.84
C GLY A 31 50.16 15.45 22.55
N PHE A 32 50.44 14.88 23.73
CA PHE A 32 51.64 15.17 24.50
C PHE A 32 52.86 14.33 24.12
N THR A 33 52.71 13.22 23.35
CA THR A 33 53.76 12.20 23.29
C THR A 33 54.46 11.99 21.95
N GLN A 34 53.90 12.35 20.78
CA GLN A 34 54.64 12.25 19.50
C GLN A 34 54.10 13.20 18.42
N SER A 35 55.01 13.69 17.57
CA SER A 35 54.76 14.48 16.37
C SER A 35 53.97 13.70 15.31
N VAL A 36 52.65 13.77 15.35
CA VAL A 36 51.78 13.21 14.28
C VAL A 36 51.55 14.28 13.21
N PRO A 37 51.75 14.00 11.91
CA PRO A 37 51.60 15.01 10.85
C PRO A 37 50.19 15.57 10.82
N PHE A 38 50.07 16.89 10.68
CA PHE A 38 48.82 17.69 10.67
C PHE A 38 47.63 17.05 9.93
N CYS A 39 47.85 16.25 8.89
CA CYS A 39 46.79 15.49 8.19
C CYS A 39 45.97 14.56 9.08
N SER A 40 46.57 13.88 10.07
CA SER A 40 45.85 12.95 10.94
C SER A 40 44.88 13.69 11.88
N ILE A 41 45.29 14.86 12.38
CA ILE A 41 44.48 15.74 13.22
C ILE A 41 43.29 16.29 12.43
N PHE A 42 43.47 16.70 11.17
CA PHE A 42 42.37 17.14 10.31
C PHE A 42 41.39 16.01 9.96
N THR A 43 41.85 14.77 9.74
CA THR A 43 40.94 13.63 9.55
C THR A 43 40.17 13.26 10.81
N LEU A 44 40.79 13.39 11.99
CA LEU A 44 40.15 13.10 13.29
C LEU A 44 39.17 14.22 13.70
N LEU A 45 39.53 15.48 13.45
CA LEU A 45 38.63 16.63 13.61
C LEU A 45 37.49 16.61 12.60
N GLY A 46 37.76 16.28 11.33
CA GLY A 46 36.73 16.10 10.31
C GLY A 46 35.77 14.95 10.65
N GLY A 47 36.30 13.82 11.13
CA GLY A 47 35.53 12.68 11.59
C GLY A 47 34.67 12.99 12.82
N THR A 48 35.22 13.69 13.81
CA THR A 48 34.48 14.10 15.02
C THR A 48 33.45 15.19 14.73
N ILE A 49 33.74 16.15 13.84
CA ILE A 49 32.78 17.17 13.37
C ILE A 49 31.67 16.49 12.56
N GLY A 50 32.00 15.57 11.65
CA GLY A 50 31.03 14.80 10.87
C GLY A 50 30.14 13.93 11.75
N TYR A 51 30.73 13.24 12.73
CA TYR A 51 30.02 12.47 13.76
C TYR A 51 29.11 13.37 14.60
N LYS A 52 29.60 14.53 15.05
CA LYS A 52 28.82 15.53 15.82
C LYS A 52 27.67 16.13 15.00
N LEU A 53 27.87 16.37 13.71
CA LEU A 53 26.84 16.86 12.79
C LEU A 53 25.76 15.79 12.55
N HIS A 54 26.15 14.53 12.35
CA HIS A 54 25.23 13.41 12.22
C HIS A 54 24.43 13.18 13.52
N LEU A 55 25.11 13.14 14.67
CA LEU A 55 24.47 13.10 15.98
C LEU A 55 23.56 14.31 16.23
N SER A 56 23.92 15.50 15.77
CA SER A 56 23.10 16.71 15.97
C SER A 56 21.75 16.62 15.25
N LYS A 57 21.69 15.98 14.08
CA LYS A 57 20.43 15.78 13.34
C LYS A 57 19.52 14.79 14.09
N SER A 58 20.05 13.64 14.48
CA SER A 58 19.32 12.64 15.27
C SER A 58 18.89 13.20 16.64
N TYR A 59 19.75 14.00 17.27
CA TYR A 59 19.46 14.65 18.54
C TYR A 59 18.34 15.71 18.44
N LYS A 60 18.34 16.52 17.38
CA LYS A 60 17.25 17.47 17.10
C LYS A 60 15.93 16.74 16.95
N LEU A 61 15.91 15.66 16.17
CA LEU A 61 14.70 14.86 15.97
C LEU A 61 14.21 14.21 17.27
N TYR A 62 15.12 13.66 18.07
CA TYR A 62 14.80 13.12 19.39
C TYR A 62 14.11 14.17 20.27
N LYS A 63 14.60 15.42 20.27
CA LYS A 63 14.01 16.52 21.03
C LYS A 63 12.61 16.89 20.52
N VAL A 64 12.41 16.92 19.20
CA VAL A 64 11.09 17.17 18.59
C VAL A 64 10.10 16.07 19.01
N ILE A 65 10.49 14.80 18.88
CA ILE A 65 9.62 13.68 19.27
C ILE A 65 9.26 13.75 20.76
N LYS A 66 10.26 14.05 21.62
CA LYS A 66 10.06 14.22 23.06
C LYS A 66 9.04 15.32 23.36
N HIS A 67 9.17 16.46 22.68
CA HIS A 67 8.30 17.61 22.87
C HIS A 67 6.87 17.32 22.40
N ASN A 68 6.72 16.71 21.23
CA ASN A 68 5.42 16.28 20.73
C ASN A 68 4.73 15.30 21.68
N LEU A 69 5.45 14.30 22.19
CA LEU A 69 4.90 13.35 23.18
C LEU A 69 4.55 14.02 24.51
N TYR A 70 5.29 15.05 24.91
CA TYR A 70 4.92 15.88 26.05
C TYR A 70 3.58 16.60 25.80
N ASP A 71 3.42 17.21 24.62
CA ASP A 71 2.19 17.91 24.25
C ASP A 71 1.01 16.95 24.14
N LEU A 72 1.23 15.73 23.65
CA LEU A 72 0.22 14.67 23.64
C LEU A 72 -0.34 14.44 25.06
N VAL A 73 0.55 14.24 26.04
CA VAL A 73 0.17 13.98 27.43
C VAL A 73 -0.51 15.19 28.05
N LYS A 74 0.04 16.39 27.82
CA LYS A 74 -0.48 17.64 28.40
C LYS A 74 -1.84 18.01 27.82
N ASN A 75 -1.97 18.07 26.50
CA ASN A 75 -3.16 18.56 25.81
C ASN A 75 -4.35 17.60 25.96
N ASN A 76 -4.09 16.30 26.13
CA ASN A 76 -5.14 15.29 26.33
C ASN A 76 -5.37 14.92 27.81
N ASN A 77 -4.74 15.64 28.75
CA ASN A 77 -4.84 15.41 30.19
C ASN A 77 -4.55 13.96 30.61
N PHE A 78 -3.50 13.35 30.05
CA PHE A 78 -3.06 11.99 30.41
C PHE A 78 -2.22 11.99 31.69
N TYR A 79 -2.71 12.63 32.74
CA TYR A 79 -2.02 12.70 34.02
C TYR A 79 -3.05 12.91 35.15
N THR A 80 -2.65 12.65 36.39
CA THR A 80 -3.47 12.96 37.57
C THR A 80 -2.69 13.88 38.49
N ILE A 81 -3.35 14.93 38.98
CA ILE A 81 -2.80 15.90 39.93
C ILE A 81 -3.53 15.73 41.27
N GLU A 82 -2.76 15.68 42.35
CA GLU A 82 -3.25 15.82 43.73
C GLU A 82 -2.35 16.84 44.43
N GLU A 83 -2.95 17.78 45.19
CA GLU A 83 -2.22 18.82 45.94
C GLU A 83 -1.14 19.53 45.10
N ASP A 84 -1.49 19.95 43.88
CA ASP A 84 -0.60 20.58 42.90
C ASP A 84 0.62 19.74 42.46
N LYS A 85 0.62 18.44 42.72
CA LYS A 85 1.66 17.48 42.31
C LYS A 85 1.10 16.45 41.33
N VAL A 86 1.86 16.19 40.26
CA VAL A 86 1.53 15.12 39.31
C VAL A 86 1.85 13.77 39.96
N ILE A 87 0.81 13.04 40.37
CA ILE A 87 0.93 11.70 40.98
C ILE A 87 0.96 10.57 39.94
N TYR A 88 0.44 10.82 38.74
CA TYR A 88 0.42 9.84 37.66
C TYR A 88 0.68 10.48 36.31
N ARG A 89 1.44 9.77 35.46
CA ARG A 89 1.63 10.03 34.03
C ARG A 89 1.97 8.72 33.30
N PRO A 90 1.63 8.59 32.01
CA PRO A 90 1.97 7.40 31.25
C PRO A 90 3.48 7.24 31.12
N THR A 91 3.92 5.99 31.14
CA THR A 91 5.28 5.66 30.70
C THR A 91 5.28 5.44 29.19
N ILE A 92 5.78 6.43 28.47
CA ILE A 92 5.93 6.40 27.01
C ILE A 92 7.40 6.17 26.66
N PHE A 93 7.66 5.12 25.91
CA PHE A 93 8.95 4.86 25.27
C PHE A 93 8.83 5.20 23.79
N TYR A 94 9.92 5.68 23.20
CA TYR A 94 9.97 5.90 21.77
C TYR A 94 11.36 5.61 21.22
N ASP A 95 11.37 5.24 19.95
CA ASP A 95 12.58 5.01 19.17
C ASP A 95 12.32 5.43 17.72
N PHE A 96 13.36 5.73 16.96
CA PHE A 96 13.22 6.06 15.55
C PHE A 96 14.43 5.61 14.73
N ASN A 97 14.15 5.30 13.48
CA ASN A 97 15.15 5.10 12.42
C ASN A 97 14.72 5.89 11.18
N ASP A 98 15.46 5.81 10.09
CA ASP A 98 15.13 6.55 8.86
C ASP A 98 13.75 6.22 8.28
N SER A 99 13.19 5.06 8.63
CA SER A 99 11.90 4.59 8.13
C SER A 99 10.74 4.83 9.07
N PHE A 100 10.92 4.72 10.39
CA PHE A 100 9.82 4.70 11.35
C PHE A 100 10.11 5.48 12.63
N ILE A 101 9.06 6.02 13.24
CA ILE A 101 9.00 6.37 14.67
C ILE A 101 8.15 5.30 15.36
N THR A 102 8.70 4.62 16.35
CA THR A 102 7.98 3.66 17.17
C THR A 102 7.67 4.29 18.51
N ILE A 103 6.40 4.32 18.90
CA ILE A 103 5.93 4.83 20.20
C ILE A 103 5.30 3.67 20.96
N LYS A 104 5.80 3.39 22.16
CA LYS A 104 5.31 2.31 23.02
C LYS A 104 4.77 2.88 24.31
N ILE A 105 3.52 2.57 24.63
CA ILE A 105 2.87 3.02 25.84
C ILE A 105 2.58 1.80 26.70
N ARG A 106 3.02 1.84 27.97
CA ARG A 106 2.76 0.76 28.92
C ARG A 106 1.28 0.74 29.31
N LEU A 107 0.67 -0.44 29.28
CA LEU A 107 -0.64 -0.71 29.86
C LEU A 107 -0.44 -1.03 31.34
N ASP A 108 -0.82 -0.08 32.18
CA ASP A 108 -0.62 -0.11 33.63
C ASP A 108 -1.92 -0.22 34.43
N GLY A 109 -3.05 -0.46 33.75
CA GLY A 109 -4.37 -0.54 34.38
C GLY A 109 -4.93 0.82 34.81
N SER A 110 -4.30 1.93 34.42
CA SER A 110 -4.80 3.26 34.72
C SER A 110 -6.16 3.54 34.06
N LYS A 111 -6.87 4.55 34.59
CA LYS A 111 -8.12 5.10 34.03
C LYS A 111 -7.99 5.60 32.57
N PHE A 112 -6.78 5.68 32.04
CA PHE A 112 -6.49 6.15 30.69
C PHE A 112 -6.25 5.03 29.68
N ARG A 113 -6.34 3.75 30.09
CA ARG A 113 -6.12 2.58 29.23
C ARG A 113 -6.87 2.68 27.89
N ASP A 114 -8.17 2.95 27.94
CA ASP A 114 -9.02 3.01 26.74
C ASP A 114 -8.69 4.22 25.84
N LYS A 115 -8.01 5.23 26.38
CA LYS A 115 -7.49 6.35 25.58
C LYS A 115 -6.20 5.95 24.88
N TYR A 116 -5.33 5.19 25.55
CA TYR A 116 -4.08 4.70 24.95
C TYR A 116 -4.32 3.75 23.78
N THR A 117 -5.45 3.05 23.75
CA THR A 117 -5.87 2.20 22.63
C THR A 117 -6.44 2.97 21.45
N LYS A 118 -6.59 4.31 21.50
CA LYS A 118 -7.17 5.11 20.41
C LYS A 118 -6.34 6.36 20.11
N LEU A 119 -5.03 6.19 19.96
CA LEU A 119 -4.11 7.32 19.73
C LEU A 119 -3.68 7.48 18.27
N GLU A 120 -4.09 6.60 17.36
CA GLU A 120 -3.68 6.59 15.95
C GLU A 120 -3.81 8.00 15.33
N LYS A 121 -5.02 8.55 15.35
CA LYS A 121 -5.31 9.86 14.74
C LYS A 121 -4.57 11.01 15.43
N LEU A 122 -4.49 10.98 16.77
CA LEU A 122 -3.77 11.99 17.54
C LEU A 122 -2.27 11.99 17.22
N LEU A 123 -1.67 10.80 17.07
CA LEU A 123 -0.28 10.66 16.70
C LEU A 123 -0.03 11.06 15.24
N GLU A 124 -0.96 10.70 14.34
CA GLU A 124 -0.89 11.11 12.93
C GLU A 124 -0.90 12.64 12.80
N ASP A 125 -1.82 13.32 13.50
CA ASP A 125 -1.94 14.78 13.50
C ASP A 125 -0.70 15.45 14.14
N LEU A 126 -0.23 14.91 15.26
CA LEU A 126 0.88 15.46 16.04
C LEU A 126 2.24 15.35 15.33
N PHE A 127 2.47 14.24 14.62
CA PHE A 127 3.73 13.99 13.91
C PHE A 127 3.66 14.33 12.43
N VAL A 128 2.46 14.53 11.89
CA VAL A 128 2.21 14.67 10.44
C VAL A 128 2.76 13.46 9.68
N LEU A 129 2.56 12.26 10.24
CA LEU A 129 3.03 10.98 9.70
C LEU A 129 1.88 9.97 9.73
N GLU A 130 1.89 8.99 8.84
CA GLU A 130 0.86 7.93 8.82
C GLU A 130 1.17 6.85 9.86
N CYS A 131 0.15 6.41 10.62
CA CYS A 131 0.28 5.29 11.54
C CYS A 131 0.04 3.97 10.79
N VAL A 132 1.13 3.28 10.48
CA VAL A 132 1.11 2.05 9.65
C VAL A 132 0.88 0.77 10.45
N SER A 133 1.10 0.79 11.76
CA SER A 133 0.84 -0.38 12.62
C SER A 133 0.45 0.04 14.03
N LYS A 134 -0.44 -0.75 14.62
CA LYS A 134 -0.79 -0.77 16.04
C LYS A 134 -0.80 -2.21 16.51
N GLU A 135 0.04 -2.50 17.50
CA GLU A 135 0.18 -3.84 18.06
C GLU A 135 0.05 -3.78 19.59
N GLU A 136 -0.74 -4.65 20.19
CA GLU A 136 -0.76 -4.86 21.64
C GLU A 136 0.07 -6.09 21.98
N GLN A 137 1.19 -5.90 22.68
CA GLN A 137 2.12 -6.98 23.02
C GLN A 137 2.70 -6.79 24.41
N ARG A 138 2.67 -7.85 25.23
CA ARG A 138 3.34 -7.94 26.53
C ARG A 138 3.05 -6.77 27.47
N GLY A 139 1.80 -6.29 27.49
CA GLY A 139 1.39 -5.14 28.32
C GLY A 139 1.81 -3.77 27.76
N TYR A 140 2.06 -3.67 26.46
CA TYR A 140 2.31 -2.42 25.76
C TYR A 140 1.41 -2.29 24.54
N ILE A 141 1.05 -1.05 24.22
CA ILE A 141 0.52 -0.67 22.91
C ILE A 141 1.65 0.00 22.13
N ILE A 142 1.90 -0.50 20.93
CA ILE A 142 3.00 -0.09 20.07
C ILE A 142 2.40 0.52 18.81
N TYR A 143 2.66 1.81 18.60
CA TYR A 143 2.35 2.54 17.37
C TYR A 143 3.61 2.70 16.53
N LYS A 144 3.51 2.44 15.22
CA LYS A 144 4.58 2.72 14.26
C LYS A 144 4.11 3.77 13.27
N LEU A 145 4.81 4.90 13.25
CA LEU A 145 4.59 6.01 12.32
C LEU A 145 5.63 5.95 11.21
N ASP A 146 5.20 6.01 9.96
CA ASP A 146 6.09 5.94 8.80
C ASP A 146 6.67 7.31 8.46
N ARG A 147 8.00 7.40 8.45
CA ARG A 147 8.78 8.61 8.14
C ARG A 147 9.20 8.70 6.68
N THR A 148 9.04 7.64 5.92
CA THR A 148 9.45 7.63 4.52
C THR A 148 8.45 8.43 3.69
N ASN A 149 8.94 9.18 2.70
CA ASN A 149 8.03 9.86 1.78
C ASN A 149 7.44 8.84 0.80
N THR A 150 6.12 8.88 0.64
CA THR A 150 5.47 8.17 -0.46
C THR A 150 5.82 8.89 -1.76
N LYS A 151 6.48 8.19 -2.67
CA LYS A 151 6.82 8.68 -3.99
C LYS A 151 5.87 8.07 -5.00
N ARG A 152 5.12 8.93 -5.69
CA ARG A 152 4.31 8.51 -6.83
C ARG A 152 5.21 7.90 -7.90
N LEU A 153 4.77 6.78 -8.46
CA LEU A 153 5.54 6.01 -9.42
C LEU A 153 5.34 6.54 -10.84
N ASP A 154 6.44 6.70 -11.59
CA ASP A 154 6.41 6.99 -13.02
C ASP A 154 6.33 5.68 -13.82
N ALA A 155 5.14 5.40 -14.34
CA ALA A 155 4.85 4.22 -15.15
C ALA A 155 5.60 4.19 -16.48
N SER A 156 6.02 5.35 -17.02
CA SER A 156 6.80 5.40 -18.27
C SER A 156 8.15 4.71 -18.12
N SER A 157 8.79 4.87 -16.96
CA SER A 157 10.14 4.36 -16.66
C SER A 157 10.22 2.86 -16.37
N ILE A 158 9.08 2.21 -16.12
CA ILE A 158 9.03 0.81 -15.71
C ILE A 158 9.22 -0.10 -16.93
N ASN A 159 10.32 -0.85 -16.93
CA ASN A 159 10.66 -1.81 -17.98
C ASN A 159 10.78 -3.26 -17.48
N MET A 160 10.73 -3.47 -16.17
CA MET A 160 10.79 -4.80 -15.57
C MET A 160 10.01 -4.82 -14.26
N LEU A 161 9.29 -5.92 -14.01
CA LEU A 161 8.58 -6.14 -12.77
C LEU A 161 9.12 -7.38 -12.07
N SER A 162 9.04 -7.37 -10.73
CA SER A 162 9.13 -8.59 -9.95
C SER A 162 7.99 -9.53 -10.38
N MET A 163 8.31 -10.79 -10.68
CA MET A 163 7.38 -11.73 -11.34
C MET A 163 6.01 -11.90 -10.67
N ASP A 164 5.86 -11.61 -9.36
CA ASP A 164 4.62 -11.86 -8.61
C ASP A 164 3.98 -10.56 -8.07
N TYR A 165 4.60 -9.40 -8.29
CA TYR A 165 4.14 -8.13 -7.72
C TYR A 165 4.10 -6.99 -8.73
N ILE A 166 3.05 -6.17 -8.63
CA ILE A 166 2.91 -4.89 -9.33
C ILE A 166 3.08 -3.75 -8.31
N ALA A 167 4.00 -2.83 -8.57
CA ALA A 167 4.26 -1.72 -7.66
C ALA A 167 3.23 -0.59 -7.84
N ILE A 168 2.56 -0.19 -6.77
CA ILE A 168 1.64 0.97 -6.80
C ILE A 168 2.41 2.25 -6.51
N ASN A 169 3.32 2.20 -5.54
CA ASN A 169 4.28 3.26 -5.23
C ASN A 169 5.54 2.63 -4.61
N ASN A 170 6.42 3.43 -4.03
CA ASN A 170 7.64 2.92 -3.38
C ASN A 170 7.39 2.04 -2.13
N LYS A 171 6.18 2.05 -1.56
CA LYS A 171 5.81 1.32 -0.34
C LYS A 171 4.78 0.21 -0.59
N LEU A 172 3.83 0.46 -1.48
CA LEU A 172 2.70 -0.42 -1.77
C LEU A 172 3.00 -1.26 -3.01
N LYS A 173 2.91 -2.58 -2.84
CA LYS A 173 3.05 -3.56 -3.93
C LYS A 173 1.89 -4.54 -3.87
N TRP A 174 1.19 -4.70 -4.98
CA TRP A 174 0.12 -5.66 -5.13
C TRP A 174 0.69 -7.03 -5.49
N ASN A 175 0.49 -8.03 -4.63
CA ASN A 175 0.79 -9.42 -4.94
C ASN A 175 -0.39 -10.05 -5.71
N PHE A 176 -0.32 -10.00 -7.03
CA PHE A 176 -1.37 -10.55 -7.88
C PHE A 176 -1.35 -12.09 -7.90
N ARG A 177 -0.23 -12.75 -7.59
CA ARG A 177 -0.19 -14.22 -7.50
C ARG A 177 -1.07 -14.75 -6.35
N LYS A 178 -1.06 -14.05 -5.21
CA LYS A 178 -1.87 -14.42 -4.02
C LYS A 178 -3.30 -13.90 -4.09
N CYS A 179 -3.47 -12.64 -4.48
CA CYS A 179 -4.76 -11.94 -4.53
C CYS A 179 -4.98 -11.39 -5.96
N PRO A 180 -5.32 -12.25 -6.94
CA PRO A 180 -5.29 -11.89 -8.35
C PRO A 180 -6.44 -11.00 -8.84
N HIS A 181 -7.57 -11.03 -8.13
CA HIS A 181 -8.77 -10.37 -8.59
C HIS A 181 -8.87 -8.97 -8.00
N ALA A 182 -9.31 -8.02 -8.82
CA ALA A 182 -9.36 -6.60 -8.47
C ALA A 182 -10.74 -5.98 -8.76
N LEU A 183 -11.17 -5.07 -7.87
CA LEU A 183 -12.25 -4.12 -8.09
C LEU A 183 -11.67 -2.71 -8.16
N ILE A 184 -11.85 -2.03 -9.29
CA ILE A 184 -11.39 -0.67 -9.49
C ILE A 184 -12.60 0.22 -9.76
N SER A 185 -12.97 1.03 -8.78
CA SER A 185 -13.97 2.07 -8.95
C SER A 185 -13.31 3.43 -9.12
N GLY A 186 -13.91 4.29 -9.92
CA GLY A 186 -13.40 5.63 -10.13
C GLY A 186 -14.39 6.51 -10.88
N VAL A 187 -14.49 7.77 -10.46
CA VAL A 187 -15.26 8.78 -11.19
C VAL A 187 -14.50 9.14 -12.49
N THR A 188 -15.24 9.48 -13.55
CA THR A 188 -14.66 9.92 -14.82
C THR A 188 -13.64 11.05 -14.60
N GLY A 189 -12.50 10.98 -15.29
CA GLY A 189 -11.44 12.00 -15.19
C GLY A 189 -10.55 11.91 -13.95
N LYS A 190 -10.78 10.95 -13.03
CA LYS A 190 -9.96 10.79 -11.81
C LYS A 190 -8.80 9.79 -11.96
N GLY A 191 -8.46 9.41 -13.19
CA GLY A 191 -7.28 8.60 -13.49
C GLY A 191 -7.53 7.09 -13.59
N LYS A 192 -8.80 6.63 -13.62
CA LYS A 192 -9.17 5.22 -13.81
C LYS A 192 -8.52 4.63 -15.07
N THR A 193 -8.71 5.26 -16.22
CA THR A 193 -8.17 4.81 -17.52
C THR A 193 -6.64 4.71 -17.51
N TYR A 194 -5.96 5.73 -16.99
CA TYR A 194 -4.49 5.71 -16.85
C TYR A 194 -4.00 4.60 -15.92
N PHE A 195 -4.72 4.33 -14.83
CA PHE A 195 -4.38 3.23 -13.94
C PHE A 195 -4.59 1.86 -14.61
N LEU A 196 -5.66 1.68 -15.39
CA LEU A 196 -5.86 0.47 -16.20
C LEU A 196 -4.76 0.30 -17.25
N ALA A 197 -4.36 1.36 -17.94
CA ALA A 197 -3.22 1.35 -18.86
C ALA A 197 -1.92 0.93 -18.15
N TYR A 198 -1.69 1.42 -16.94
CA TYR A 198 -0.57 0.99 -16.11
C TYR A 198 -0.61 -0.52 -15.80
N LEU A 199 -1.78 -1.06 -15.44
CA LEU A 199 -1.94 -2.50 -15.20
C LEU A 199 -1.73 -3.31 -16.48
N ILE A 200 -2.27 -2.87 -17.63
CA ILE A 200 -2.05 -3.52 -18.92
C ILE A 200 -0.55 -3.60 -19.23
N LYS A 201 0.17 -2.47 -19.13
CA LYS A 201 1.63 -2.44 -19.31
C LYS A 201 2.32 -3.43 -18.37
N SER A 202 1.93 -3.42 -17.10
CA SER A 202 2.51 -4.27 -16.07
C SER A 202 2.32 -5.77 -16.37
N PHE A 203 1.14 -6.16 -16.84
CA PHE A 203 0.87 -7.56 -17.20
C PHE A 203 1.55 -7.98 -18.50
N LEU A 204 1.74 -7.07 -19.46
CA LEU A 204 2.55 -7.36 -20.65
C LEU A 204 4.01 -7.61 -20.31
N LEU A 205 4.59 -6.88 -19.35
CA LEU A 205 5.97 -7.06 -18.92
C LEU A 205 6.27 -8.44 -18.32
N ILE A 206 5.23 -9.19 -17.94
CA ILE A 206 5.34 -10.57 -17.45
C ILE A 206 4.76 -11.59 -18.45
N ASN A 207 4.57 -11.19 -19.71
CA ASN A 207 4.03 -12.01 -20.80
C ASN A 207 2.64 -12.59 -20.50
N ALA A 208 1.80 -11.86 -19.75
CA ALA A 208 0.43 -12.28 -19.53
C ALA A 208 -0.39 -12.20 -20.82
N THR A 209 -1.33 -13.14 -21.00
CA THR A 209 -2.35 -13.01 -22.04
C THR A 209 -3.44 -12.07 -21.56
N ILE A 210 -3.58 -10.91 -22.21
CA ILE A 210 -4.55 -9.90 -21.80
C ILE A 210 -5.81 -9.98 -22.67
N LYS A 211 -6.98 -9.98 -22.02
CA LYS A 211 -8.31 -9.93 -22.62
C LYS A 211 -9.04 -8.69 -22.09
N ILE A 212 -9.54 -7.84 -22.96
CA ILE A 212 -10.21 -6.59 -22.61
C ILE A 212 -11.69 -6.68 -23.01
N VAL A 213 -12.55 -6.41 -22.04
CA VAL A 213 -14.00 -6.32 -22.22
C VAL A 213 -14.38 -4.88 -21.98
N ASP A 214 -14.86 -4.20 -23.03
CA ASP A 214 -15.29 -2.80 -22.98
C ASP A 214 -16.70 -2.67 -23.60
N PRO A 215 -17.77 -2.82 -22.81
CA PRO A 215 -19.14 -2.77 -23.29
C PRO A 215 -19.56 -1.35 -23.74
N LYS A 216 -18.81 -0.31 -23.35
CA LYS A 216 -19.13 1.09 -23.68
C LYS A 216 -18.40 1.60 -24.93
N MET A 217 -17.51 0.81 -25.52
CA MET A 217 -16.65 1.22 -26.64
C MET A 217 -15.93 2.54 -26.31
N SER A 218 -15.32 2.59 -25.14
CA SER A 218 -14.61 3.74 -24.59
C SER A 218 -13.14 3.79 -25.04
N ASP A 219 -12.27 4.48 -24.31
CA ASP A 219 -10.84 4.62 -24.62
C ASP A 219 -10.12 3.27 -24.79
N LEU A 220 -10.55 2.23 -24.05
CA LEU A 220 -9.92 0.90 -24.13
C LEU A 220 -10.26 0.14 -25.41
N SER A 221 -11.39 0.45 -26.06
CA SER A 221 -11.75 -0.16 -27.35
C SER A 221 -10.73 0.14 -28.46
N TYR A 222 -10.01 1.27 -28.36
CA TYR A 222 -8.94 1.61 -29.31
C TYR A 222 -7.81 0.55 -29.33
N LEU A 223 -7.63 -0.19 -28.23
CA LEU A 223 -6.66 -1.26 -28.13
C LEU A 223 -7.01 -2.48 -28.98
N GLU A 224 -8.21 -2.56 -29.57
CA GLU A 224 -8.58 -3.60 -30.53
C GLU A 224 -7.61 -3.64 -31.72
N LYS A 225 -7.07 -2.50 -32.15
CA LYS A 225 -6.07 -2.45 -33.23
C LYS A 225 -4.77 -3.18 -32.89
N ILE A 226 -4.47 -3.33 -31.60
CA ILE A 226 -3.22 -3.89 -31.09
C ILE A 226 -3.43 -5.32 -30.61
N PHE A 227 -4.49 -5.56 -29.83
CA PHE A 227 -4.80 -6.86 -29.23
C PHE A 227 -5.76 -7.72 -30.07
N GLY A 228 -6.30 -7.18 -31.17
CA GLY A 228 -7.20 -7.87 -32.08
C GLY A 228 -8.42 -8.45 -31.37
N ASN A 229 -8.64 -9.75 -31.59
CA ASN A 229 -9.78 -10.51 -31.04
C ASN A 229 -9.81 -10.61 -29.51
N ASN A 230 -8.76 -10.15 -28.80
CA ASN A 230 -8.74 -10.09 -27.36
C ASN A 230 -9.44 -8.85 -26.79
N VAL A 231 -9.90 -7.90 -27.62
CA VAL A 231 -10.75 -6.79 -27.20
C VAL A 231 -12.16 -7.02 -27.73
N VAL A 232 -13.16 -6.99 -26.83
CA VAL A 232 -14.56 -7.23 -27.20
C VAL A 232 -15.50 -6.25 -26.52
N SER A 233 -16.53 -5.84 -27.28
CA SER A 233 -17.57 -4.91 -26.80
C SER A 233 -18.99 -5.46 -26.92
N ALA A 234 -19.24 -6.31 -27.92
CA ALA A 234 -20.59 -6.84 -28.17
C ALA A 234 -20.98 -7.89 -27.12
N PRO A 235 -22.21 -7.88 -26.56
CA PRO A 235 -22.60 -8.77 -25.46
C PRO A 235 -22.37 -10.26 -25.71
N ASN A 236 -22.72 -10.74 -26.90
CA ASN A 236 -22.49 -12.14 -27.29
C ASN A 236 -21.00 -12.49 -27.38
N LYS A 237 -20.16 -11.55 -27.84
CA LYS A 237 -18.70 -11.73 -27.88
C LYS A 237 -18.11 -11.72 -26.46
N ILE A 238 -18.65 -10.90 -25.56
CA ILE A 238 -18.28 -10.88 -24.13
C ILE A 238 -18.59 -12.23 -23.48
N ALA A 239 -19.80 -12.75 -23.65
CA ALA A 239 -20.15 -14.08 -23.14
C ALA A 239 -19.24 -15.17 -23.74
N GLN A 240 -18.94 -15.09 -25.04
CA GLN A 240 -18.06 -16.04 -25.72
C GLN A 240 -16.62 -16.00 -25.20
N ILE A 241 -16.01 -14.82 -25.02
CA ILE A 241 -14.62 -14.71 -24.55
C ILE A 241 -14.49 -15.20 -23.10
N LEU A 242 -15.49 -14.92 -22.25
CA LEU A 242 -15.51 -15.38 -20.86
C LEU A 242 -15.68 -16.90 -20.79
N ARG A 243 -16.63 -17.45 -21.55
CA ARG A 243 -16.81 -18.91 -21.68
C ARG A 243 -15.51 -19.63 -22.09
N LYS A 244 -14.88 -19.16 -23.17
CA LYS A 244 -13.60 -19.73 -23.63
C LYS A 244 -12.50 -19.64 -22.57
N THR A 245 -12.54 -18.60 -21.75
CA THR A 245 -11.55 -18.44 -20.67
C THR A 245 -11.83 -19.38 -19.50
N VAL A 246 -13.09 -19.65 -19.19
CA VAL A 246 -13.47 -20.69 -18.22
C VAL A 246 -13.10 -22.09 -18.73
N GLU A 247 -13.32 -22.37 -20.01
CA GLU A 247 -12.89 -23.63 -20.64
C GLU A 247 -11.37 -23.81 -20.52
N GLU A 248 -10.59 -22.79 -20.88
CA GLU A 248 -9.13 -22.78 -20.72
C GLU A 248 -8.69 -22.97 -19.26
N MET A 249 -9.35 -22.29 -18.32
CA MET A 249 -9.10 -22.45 -16.88
C MET A 249 -9.31 -23.91 -16.43
N ASN A 250 -10.40 -24.52 -16.86
CA ASN A 250 -10.73 -25.92 -16.53
C ASN A 250 -9.78 -26.90 -17.21
N ASN A 251 -9.35 -26.62 -18.44
CA ASN A 251 -8.35 -27.43 -19.15
C ASN A 251 -7.00 -27.41 -18.41
N ARG A 252 -6.53 -26.24 -17.97
CA ARG A 252 -5.32 -26.14 -17.13
C ARG A 252 -5.43 -27.00 -15.88
N TYR A 253 -6.58 -26.99 -15.21
CA TYR A 253 -6.79 -27.86 -14.04
C TYR A 253 -6.71 -29.36 -14.36
N MET A 254 -7.18 -29.78 -15.53
CA MET A 254 -7.04 -31.17 -15.98
C MET A 254 -5.57 -31.49 -16.29
N GLU A 255 -4.88 -30.62 -17.02
CA GLU A 255 -3.46 -30.77 -17.35
C GLU A 255 -2.57 -30.82 -16.10
N PHE A 256 -2.84 -29.98 -15.10
CA PHE A 256 -2.07 -29.95 -13.86
C PHE A 256 -2.08 -31.30 -13.14
N LYS A 257 -3.20 -32.04 -13.18
CA LYS A 257 -3.34 -33.34 -12.51
C LYS A 257 -2.48 -34.43 -13.15
N GLU A 258 -2.19 -34.30 -14.44
CA GLU A 258 -1.35 -35.25 -15.19
C GLU A 258 0.14 -34.97 -14.99
N LEU A 259 0.52 -33.82 -14.43
CA LEU A 259 1.90 -33.48 -14.18
C LEU A 259 2.46 -34.27 -12.98
N LYS A 260 3.66 -34.85 -13.15
CA LYS A 260 4.36 -35.59 -12.08
C LYS A 260 4.62 -34.76 -10.82
N ASN A 261 4.73 -33.45 -10.98
CA ASN A 261 4.96 -32.52 -9.89
C ASN A 261 3.65 -31.94 -9.33
N TYR A 262 2.47 -32.47 -9.67
CA TYR A 262 1.20 -32.08 -9.06
C TYR A 262 1.28 -32.22 -7.53
N GLY A 263 0.84 -31.19 -6.82
CA GLY A 263 0.95 -31.21 -5.36
C GLY A 263 0.30 -30.03 -4.68
N PHE A 264 0.14 -30.16 -3.36
CA PHE A 264 -0.47 -29.16 -2.52
C PHE A 264 0.31 -27.84 -2.54
N GLY A 265 -0.42 -26.72 -2.59
CA GLY A 265 0.15 -25.37 -2.53
C GLY A 265 0.79 -24.86 -3.83
N LYS A 266 0.73 -25.64 -4.92
CA LYS A 266 1.23 -25.23 -6.23
C LYS A 266 0.17 -24.51 -7.06
N ASP A 267 0.63 -23.63 -7.95
CA ASP A 267 -0.22 -22.89 -8.88
C ASP A 267 0.33 -22.90 -10.31
N TYR A 268 -0.37 -22.22 -11.22
CA TYR A 268 -0.07 -22.09 -12.64
C TYR A 268 1.40 -21.79 -12.92
N LYS A 269 2.06 -20.99 -12.08
CA LYS A 269 3.45 -20.59 -12.27
C LYS A 269 4.40 -21.76 -12.01
N ASP A 270 4.11 -22.57 -10.99
CA ASP A 270 4.89 -23.77 -10.66
C ASP A 270 4.76 -24.85 -11.74
N TYR A 271 3.71 -24.78 -12.56
CA TYR A 271 3.47 -25.64 -13.72
C TYR A 271 3.93 -25.01 -15.05
N GLY A 272 4.55 -23.82 -15.03
CA GLY A 272 5.11 -23.18 -16.22
C GLY A 272 4.11 -22.42 -17.10
N TYR A 273 2.90 -22.17 -16.60
CA TYR A 273 1.89 -21.41 -17.33
C TYR A 273 2.05 -19.91 -17.10
N LEU A 274 1.69 -19.13 -18.12
CA LEU A 274 1.58 -17.68 -18.02
C LEU A 274 0.16 -17.27 -17.60
N PRO A 275 0.00 -16.15 -16.90
CA PRO A 275 -1.31 -15.72 -16.43
C PRO A 275 -2.17 -15.20 -17.60
N ILE A 276 -3.47 -15.45 -17.51
CA ILE A 276 -4.49 -14.84 -18.36
C ILE A 276 -5.17 -13.75 -17.53
N VAL A 277 -5.21 -12.52 -18.02
CA VAL A 277 -5.77 -11.38 -17.30
C VAL A 277 -6.94 -10.81 -18.09
N ILE A 278 -8.10 -10.77 -17.45
CA ILE A 278 -9.32 -10.21 -18.03
C ILE A 278 -9.55 -8.85 -17.37
N ILE A 279 -9.66 -7.81 -18.19
CA ILE A 279 -10.00 -6.46 -17.76
C ILE A 279 -11.41 -6.17 -18.25
N PHE A 280 -12.37 -6.14 -17.33
CA PHE A 280 -13.76 -5.82 -17.62
C PHE A 280 -14.02 -4.38 -17.23
N ASP A 281 -13.99 -3.47 -18.20
CA ASP A 281 -14.30 -2.07 -17.97
C ASP A 281 -15.81 -1.86 -17.85
N GLU A 282 -16.23 -1.21 -16.77
CA GLU A 282 -17.62 -0.84 -16.52
C GLU A 282 -18.63 -2.02 -16.57
N VAL A 283 -18.44 -2.99 -15.68
CA VAL A 283 -19.35 -4.15 -15.56
C VAL A 283 -20.81 -3.74 -15.32
N ALA A 284 -21.05 -2.64 -14.58
CA ALA A 284 -22.40 -2.11 -14.36
C ALA A 284 -23.11 -1.71 -15.66
N ALA A 285 -22.39 -1.13 -16.62
CA ALA A 285 -22.98 -0.75 -17.89
C ALA A 285 -23.39 -1.96 -18.70
N PHE A 286 -22.55 -3.00 -18.74
CA PHE A 286 -22.89 -4.26 -19.39
C PHE A 286 -24.15 -4.89 -18.79
N MET A 287 -24.23 -4.98 -17.45
CA MET A 287 -25.37 -5.59 -16.77
C MET A 287 -26.67 -4.82 -17.03
N ALA A 288 -26.59 -3.49 -17.13
CA ALA A 288 -27.75 -2.63 -17.37
C ALA A 288 -28.23 -2.66 -18.84
N SER A 289 -27.33 -2.84 -19.81
CA SER A 289 -27.64 -2.71 -21.24
C SER A 289 -27.87 -4.05 -21.97
N THR A 290 -27.80 -5.18 -21.26
CA THR A 290 -27.80 -6.52 -21.87
C THR A 290 -29.01 -7.35 -21.42
N ASP A 291 -29.45 -8.26 -22.28
CA ASP A 291 -30.52 -9.20 -21.97
C ASP A 291 -30.22 -10.04 -20.71
N LYS A 292 -31.24 -10.21 -19.86
CA LYS A 292 -31.13 -10.94 -18.59
C LYS A 292 -30.49 -12.33 -18.72
N LYS A 293 -30.73 -13.03 -19.83
CA LYS A 293 -30.16 -14.36 -20.10
C LYS A 293 -28.64 -14.28 -20.25
N ILE A 294 -28.14 -13.35 -21.06
CA ILE A 294 -26.71 -13.16 -21.31
C ILE A 294 -26.04 -12.61 -20.04
N SER A 295 -26.67 -11.65 -19.35
CA SER A 295 -26.16 -11.12 -18.09
C SER A 295 -26.00 -12.22 -17.02
N LYS A 296 -26.98 -13.13 -16.93
CA LYS A 296 -26.90 -14.29 -16.03
C LYS A 296 -25.77 -15.25 -16.40
N GLU A 297 -25.58 -15.52 -17.70
CA GLU A 297 -24.50 -16.37 -18.20
C GLU A 297 -23.13 -15.76 -17.87
N VAL A 298 -22.94 -14.47 -18.16
CA VAL A 298 -21.71 -13.72 -17.85
C VAL A 298 -21.44 -13.71 -16.35
N ASN A 299 -22.45 -13.47 -15.50
CA ASN A 299 -22.29 -13.55 -14.05
C ASN A 299 -21.84 -14.94 -13.58
N GLY A 300 -22.32 -16.01 -14.21
CA GLY A 300 -21.85 -17.36 -13.96
C GLY A 300 -20.34 -17.51 -14.24
N TYR A 301 -19.89 -17.06 -15.41
CA TYR A 301 -18.46 -17.11 -15.77
C TYR A 301 -17.59 -16.23 -14.89
N LEU A 302 -18.03 -15.01 -14.57
CA LEU A 302 -17.33 -14.11 -13.65
C LEU A 302 -17.13 -14.77 -12.29
N SER A 303 -18.20 -15.35 -11.73
CA SER A 303 -18.17 -16.03 -10.44
C SER A 303 -17.20 -17.22 -10.47
N GLU A 304 -17.25 -18.03 -11.52
CA GLU A 304 -16.36 -19.20 -11.62
C GLU A 304 -14.89 -18.79 -11.71
N ILE A 305 -14.57 -17.76 -12.51
CA ILE A 305 -13.20 -17.24 -12.63
C ILE A 305 -12.73 -16.64 -11.29
N ILE A 306 -13.56 -15.88 -10.59
CA ILE A 306 -13.17 -15.23 -9.34
C ILE A 306 -12.96 -16.26 -8.22
N LEU A 307 -13.76 -17.33 -8.19
CA LEU A 307 -13.67 -18.37 -7.17
C LEU A 307 -12.54 -19.38 -7.44
N LYS A 308 -12.27 -19.70 -8.70
CA LYS A 308 -11.32 -20.77 -9.08
C LYS A 308 -10.08 -20.26 -9.83
N GLY A 309 -10.04 -19.01 -10.29
CA GLY A 309 -9.01 -18.55 -11.24
C GLY A 309 -7.59 -18.51 -10.68
N ARG A 310 -7.42 -18.31 -9.37
CA ARG A 310 -6.10 -18.13 -8.74
C ARG A 310 -5.11 -19.26 -9.06
N GLN A 311 -5.47 -20.52 -8.81
CA GLN A 311 -4.52 -21.63 -9.02
C GLN A 311 -4.27 -21.88 -10.51
N ALA A 312 -5.25 -21.63 -11.38
CA ALA A 312 -5.12 -21.77 -12.83
C ALA A 312 -4.43 -20.59 -13.53
N GLY A 313 -4.15 -19.50 -12.80
CA GLY A 313 -3.54 -18.30 -13.36
C GLY A 313 -4.49 -17.49 -14.22
N VAL A 314 -5.78 -17.48 -13.90
CA VAL A 314 -6.80 -16.68 -14.61
C VAL A 314 -7.30 -15.58 -13.70
N PHE A 315 -7.00 -14.33 -14.04
CA PHE A 315 -7.19 -13.16 -13.19
C PHE A 315 -8.27 -12.25 -13.76
N MET A 316 -8.96 -11.54 -12.88
CA MET A 316 -10.12 -10.71 -13.23
C MET A 316 -9.97 -9.34 -12.60
N ILE A 317 -9.98 -8.29 -13.42
CA ILE A 317 -9.95 -6.90 -13.02
C ILE A 317 -11.29 -6.30 -13.45
N LEU A 318 -12.18 -6.11 -12.49
CA LEU A 318 -13.48 -5.48 -12.71
C LEU A 318 -13.36 -3.99 -12.46
N THR A 319 -13.93 -3.20 -13.34
CA THR A 319 -14.10 -1.77 -13.11
C THR A 319 -15.56 -1.39 -13.09
N THR A 320 -15.91 -0.42 -12.25
CA THR A 320 -17.26 0.14 -12.27
C THR A 320 -17.32 1.51 -11.61
N GLN A 321 -18.19 2.39 -12.12
CA GLN A 321 -18.57 3.62 -11.43
C GLN A 321 -19.59 3.38 -10.30
N ARG A 322 -20.35 2.27 -10.36
CA ARG A 322 -21.41 1.92 -9.40
C ARG A 322 -21.18 0.50 -8.86
N PRO A 323 -20.49 0.36 -7.72
CA PRO A 323 -20.15 -0.94 -7.12
C PRO A 323 -21.33 -1.57 -6.34
N ASP A 324 -22.55 -1.42 -6.87
CA ASP A 324 -23.78 -1.87 -6.23
C ASP A 324 -23.86 -3.40 -6.19
N ALA A 325 -24.54 -3.96 -5.18
CA ALA A 325 -24.67 -5.40 -4.99
C ALA A 325 -25.42 -6.11 -6.14
N ASP A 326 -26.29 -5.38 -6.85
CA ASP A 326 -27.01 -5.87 -8.02
C ASP A 326 -26.09 -6.09 -9.23
N VAL A 327 -24.97 -5.36 -9.28
CA VAL A 327 -23.97 -5.47 -10.34
C VAL A 327 -22.90 -6.51 -9.98
N ILE A 328 -22.36 -6.40 -8.77
CA ILE A 328 -21.35 -7.33 -8.24
C ILE A 328 -21.88 -7.85 -6.90
N PRO A 329 -22.39 -9.10 -6.88
CA PRO A 329 -22.83 -9.73 -5.65
C PRO A 329 -21.76 -9.65 -4.53
N THR A 330 -22.22 -9.51 -3.29
CA THR A 330 -21.34 -9.23 -2.14
C THR A 330 -20.31 -10.35 -1.91
N ASP A 331 -20.73 -11.60 -2.06
CA ASP A 331 -19.89 -12.80 -1.98
C ASP A 331 -18.77 -12.81 -3.03
N ILE A 332 -19.07 -12.37 -4.26
CA ILE A 332 -18.07 -12.22 -5.31
C ILE A 332 -17.12 -11.05 -5.01
N ARG A 333 -17.66 -9.91 -4.55
CA ARG A 333 -16.87 -8.74 -4.16
C ARG A 333 -15.90 -9.06 -3.02
N ASP A 334 -16.26 -9.95 -2.11
CA ASP A 334 -15.42 -10.42 -1.01
C ASP A 334 -14.22 -11.25 -1.44
N GLN A 335 -14.24 -11.80 -2.66
CA GLN A 335 -13.10 -12.47 -3.27
C GLN A 335 -12.17 -11.52 -4.04
N LEU A 336 -12.58 -10.27 -4.27
CA LEU A 336 -11.76 -9.25 -4.94
C LEU A 336 -10.74 -8.68 -3.95
N GLY A 337 -9.56 -9.30 -3.92
CA GLY A 337 -8.51 -9.02 -2.94
C GLY A 337 -7.81 -7.66 -3.12
N LEU A 338 -7.83 -7.08 -4.32
CA LEU A 338 -7.46 -5.68 -4.53
C LEU A 338 -8.73 -4.85 -4.73
N ARG A 339 -8.91 -3.79 -3.94
CA ARG A 339 -10.02 -2.85 -4.08
C ARG A 339 -9.49 -1.43 -4.14
N ILE A 340 -9.90 -0.67 -5.14
CA ILE A 340 -9.42 0.69 -5.39
C ILE A 340 -10.62 1.59 -5.63
N ALA A 341 -10.60 2.77 -5.00
CA ALA A 341 -11.54 3.85 -5.24
C ALA A 341 -10.76 5.12 -5.63
N LEU A 342 -10.84 5.52 -6.90
CA LEU A 342 -10.14 6.68 -7.45
C LEU A 342 -11.04 7.92 -7.48
N GLY A 343 -10.55 8.99 -6.87
CA GLY A 343 -11.27 10.24 -6.68
C GLY A 343 -12.23 10.21 -5.49
N GLU A 344 -12.82 11.38 -5.25
CA GLU A 344 -13.81 11.59 -4.20
C GLU A 344 -15.12 10.89 -4.57
N MET A 345 -15.68 10.15 -3.60
CA MET A 345 -16.93 9.42 -3.73
C MET A 345 -17.81 9.63 -2.51
N SER A 346 -19.09 9.26 -2.60
CA SER A 346 -19.98 9.28 -1.45
C SER A 346 -19.57 8.21 -0.42
N LYS A 347 -19.92 8.44 0.86
CA LYS A 347 -19.71 7.45 1.94
C LYS A 347 -20.35 6.09 1.63
N VAL A 348 -21.51 6.12 0.97
CA VAL A 348 -22.21 4.91 0.50
C VAL A 348 -21.38 4.16 -0.54
N ALA A 349 -20.81 4.86 -1.52
CA ALA A 349 -19.95 4.23 -2.52
C ALA A 349 -18.67 3.64 -1.90
N TYR A 350 -18.02 4.35 -0.97
CA TYR A 350 -16.88 3.79 -0.24
C TYR A 350 -17.26 2.54 0.57
N THR A 351 -18.42 2.57 1.23
CA THR A 351 -18.95 1.42 1.98
C THR A 351 -19.20 0.21 1.06
N MET A 352 -19.75 0.45 -0.13
CA MET A 352 -19.96 -0.60 -1.12
C MET A 352 -18.65 -1.19 -1.66
N ILE A 353 -17.58 -0.40 -1.76
CA ILE A 353 -16.28 -0.90 -2.24
C ILE A 353 -15.55 -1.63 -1.12
N PHE A 354 -15.41 -1.00 0.04
CA PHE A 354 -14.47 -1.45 1.08
C PHE A 354 -15.13 -2.26 2.19
N GLY A 355 -16.43 -2.09 2.44
CA GLY A 355 -17.13 -2.68 3.58
C GLY A 355 -17.74 -1.62 4.49
N SER A 356 -18.73 -2.01 5.31
CA SER A 356 -19.45 -1.12 6.22
C SER A 356 -18.61 -0.61 7.38
N GLU A 357 -17.53 -1.33 7.71
CA GLU A 357 -16.54 -0.95 8.71
C GLU A 357 -15.69 0.27 8.31
N PHE A 358 -15.77 0.73 7.05
CA PHE A 358 -15.01 1.85 6.50
C PHE A 358 -15.90 3.00 5.98
N ASN A 359 -17.02 3.25 6.67
CA ASN A 359 -17.99 4.29 6.30
C ASN A 359 -17.50 5.74 6.55
N ASP A 360 -16.45 5.91 7.35
CA ASP A 360 -15.87 7.21 7.73
C ASP A 360 -14.77 7.70 6.77
N LEU A 361 -14.59 7.04 5.63
CA LEU A 361 -13.59 7.44 4.63
C LEU A 361 -13.99 8.74 3.93
N GLU A 362 -13.09 9.71 3.95
CA GLU A 362 -13.23 11.00 3.27
C GLU A 362 -11.93 11.36 2.53
N LEU A 363 -12.08 11.67 1.23
CA LEU A 363 -10.96 12.06 0.38
C LEU A 363 -10.99 13.57 0.11
N ASN A 364 -10.14 14.31 0.82
CA ASN A 364 -9.97 15.75 0.61
C ASN A 364 -8.81 16.01 -0.37
N SER A 365 -8.98 15.61 -1.64
CA SER A 365 -7.99 15.88 -2.68
C SER A 365 -8.64 16.00 -4.06
N SER A 366 -8.27 17.04 -4.80
CA SER A 366 -8.65 17.25 -6.19
C SER A 366 -7.68 16.59 -7.18
N THR A 367 -6.55 16.08 -6.70
CA THR A 367 -5.44 15.59 -7.54
C THR A 367 -5.82 14.32 -8.29
N VAL A 368 -5.59 14.30 -9.60
CA VAL A 368 -5.90 13.14 -10.46
C VAL A 368 -5.02 11.94 -10.10
N GLY A 369 -5.67 10.78 -9.96
CA GLY A 369 -5.03 9.55 -9.53
C GLY A 369 -4.94 9.37 -8.01
N THR A 370 -5.46 10.31 -7.21
CA THR A 370 -5.59 10.09 -5.77
C THR A 370 -6.82 9.24 -5.45
N GLY A 371 -6.73 8.44 -4.39
CA GLY A 371 -7.82 7.58 -3.97
C GLY A 371 -7.50 6.77 -2.73
N PHE A 372 -8.34 5.76 -2.48
CA PHE A 372 -8.12 4.75 -1.47
C PHE A 372 -7.81 3.39 -2.11
N ILE A 373 -6.89 2.64 -1.51
CA ILE A 373 -6.53 1.28 -1.91
C ILE A 373 -6.62 0.37 -0.70
N TYR A 374 -7.20 -0.81 -0.91
CA TYR A 374 -7.22 -1.92 0.01
C TYR A 374 -6.66 -3.15 -0.70
N MET A 375 -5.71 -3.81 -0.05
CA MET A 375 -5.06 -5.03 -0.52
C MET A 375 -5.15 -6.08 0.59
N ASN A 376 -5.92 -7.13 0.35
CA ASN A 376 -6.07 -8.24 1.28
C ASN A 376 -4.69 -8.87 1.57
N GLY A 377 -4.37 -8.98 2.86
CA GLY A 377 -3.09 -9.50 3.36
C GLY A 377 -1.92 -8.50 3.33
N THR A 378 -2.10 -7.29 2.79
CA THR A 378 -1.08 -6.23 2.78
C THR A 378 -1.51 -5.02 3.62
N THR A 379 -2.75 -4.56 3.49
CA THR A 379 -3.30 -3.42 4.22
C THR A 379 -4.40 -3.91 5.16
N SER A 380 -4.39 -3.45 6.42
CA SER A 380 -5.45 -3.79 7.39
C SER A 380 -6.73 -2.96 7.21
N LYS A 381 -6.62 -1.78 6.59
CA LYS A 381 -7.72 -0.85 6.26
C LYS A 381 -7.43 -0.17 4.92
N PRO A 382 -8.42 0.43 4.24
CA PRO A 382 -8.18 1.25 3.06
C PRO A 382 -7.22 2.40 3.40
N VAL A 383 -6.14 2.53 2.62
CA VAL A 383 -5.12 3.57 2.79
C VAL A 383 -5.16 4.55 1.62
N LYS A 384 -4.79 5.80 1.87
CA LYS A 384 -4.69 6.80 0.80
C LYS A 384 -3.51 6.45 -0.11
N PHE A 385 -3.70 6.61 -1.42
CA PHE A 385 -2.63 6.41 -2.38
C PHE A 385 -2.77 7.33 -3.59
N GLU A 386 -1.66 7.43 -4.33
CA GLU A 386 -1.62 8.01 -5.67
C GLU A 386 -1.31 6.90 -6.66
N SER A 387 -2.13 6.78 -7.70
CA SER A 387 -1.89 5.85 -8.79
C SER A 387 -0.63 6.25 -9.57
N PRO A 388 0.11 5.29 -10.14
CA PRO A 388 1.19 5.58 -11.08
C PRO A 388 0.72 6.50 -12.21
N TYR A 389 1.60 7.39 -12.65
CA TYR A 389 1.34 8.31 -13.76
C TYR A 389 2.22 7.98 -14.96
N PHE A 390 1.80 8.39 -16.16
CA PHE A 390 2.65 8.38 -17.34
C PHE A 390 3.14 9.80 -17.61
N SER A 391 4.40 9.93 -18.03
CA SER A 391 4.97 11.18 -18.51
C SER A 391 4.21 11.70 -19.75
N ALA A 392 4.18 13.02 -19.94
CA ALA A 392 3.35 13.66 -20.97
C ALA A 392 3.75 13.26 -22.41
N ASP A 393 5.01 12.90 -22.61
CA ASP A 393 5.61 12.45 -23.87
C ASP A 393 5.43 10.94 -24.10
N TYR A 394 4.87 10.20 -23.14
CA TYR A 394 4.74 8.76 -23.23
C TYR A 394 3.63 8.31 -24.17
N ASN A 395 4.00 7.56 -25.19
CA ASN A 395 3.04 6.93 -26.10
C ASN A 395 2.75 5.48 -25.67
N PHE A 396 1.70 5.30 -24.88
CA PHE A 396 1.25 4.00 -24.39
C PHE A 396 0.94 3.00 -25.50
N VAL A 397 0.21 3.43 -26.54
CA VAL A 397 -0.19 2.59 -27.68
C VAL A 397 1.05 2.04 -28.39
N LYS A 398 2.05 2.90 -28.64
CA LYS A 398 3.30 2.51 -29.29
C LYS A 398 4.11 1.53 -28.44
N ASP A 399 4.25 1.78 -27.14
CA ASP A 399 4.98 0.87 -26.23
C ASP A 399 4.32 -0.50 -26.16
N VAL A 400 2.99 -0.55 -26.03
CA VAL A 400 2.24 -1.82 -25.97
C VAL A 400 2.34 -2.59 -27.29
N SER A 401 2.21 -1.89 -28.44
CA SER A 401 2.35 -2.52 -29.75
C SER A 401 3.74 -3.12 -29.97
N PHE A 402 4.81 -2.43 -29.53
CA PHE A 402 6.17 -2.96 -29.62
C PHE A 402 6.38 -4.23 -28.78
N ARG A 403 5.67 -4.39 -27.66
CA ARG A 403 5.85 -5.53 -26.74
C ARG A 403 5.08 -6.80 -27.15
N LEU A 404 4.12 -6.68 -28.05
CA LEU A 404 3.35 -7.82 -28.56
C LEU A 404 4.01 -8.48 -29.79
N HIS A 405 4.99 -7.81 -30.39
CA HIS A 405 5.80 -8.28 -31.51
C HIS A 405 7.23 -8.55 -31.04
#